data_AF-D5RKR2-F1
#
_entry.id   AF-D5RKR2-F1
#
_cell.length_a   1.000
_cell.length_b   1.000
_cell.length_c   1.000
_cell.angle_alpha   90.00
_cell.angle_beta   90.00
_cell.angle_gamma   90.00
#
_symmetry.space_group_name_H-M   'P 1'
#
loop_
_entity.id
_entity.type
_entity.pdbx_description
1 polymer ?
#
loop_
_entity_poly.entity_id
_entity_poly.type
_entity_poly.pdbx_seq_one_letter_code
_entity_poly.pdbx_strand_id
1 'polypeptide(L)'
;RYGAIYLAAAPSARFGLVAGQADRIAAHRRAESQCMGTDGTPCRLALEFQERCGSVAHGVSGRSMVVTDDPSTYLVMLATAASGRSAEEAEREAVADCRLRHRNAQCRVVRTQCGPAAPG
;
A
#
# COMPACT_ATOMS: atom_id res chain seq x y z
N ARG A 1 -11.14 6.53 -14.08
CA ARG A 1 -10.14 5.44 -14.07
C ARG A 1 -10.18 4.82 -12.68
N TYR A 2 -9.84 3.55 -12.55
CA TYR A 2 -9.94 2.80 -11.29
C TYR A 2 -8.56 2.43 -10.76
N GLY A 3 -8.46 2.37 -9.44
CA GLY A 3 -7.33 1.84 -8.71
C GLY A 3 -7.80 0.89 -7.60
N ALA A 4 -6.93 -0.03 -7.23
CA ALA A 4 -7.18 -0.99 -6.17
C ALA A 4 -5.89 -1.28 -5.41
N ILE A 5 -6.03 -1.46 -4.10
CA ILE A 5 -4.96 -1.82 -3.18
C ILE A 5 -5.39 -3.07 -2.41
N TYR A 6 -4.57 -4.11 -2.50
CA TYR A 6 -4.71 -5.34 -1.72
C TYR A 6 -3.52 -5.48 -0.77
N LEU A 7 -3.79 -5.85 0.46
CA LEU A 7 -2.77 -6.01 1.51
C LEU A 7 -2.80 -7.44 2.03
N ALA A 8 -1.63 -8.03 2.23
CA ALA A 8 -1.50 -9.25 3.01
C ALA A 8 -1.63 -8.93 4.51
N ALA A 9 -2.05 -9.90 5.31
CA ALA A 9 -2.03 -9.74 6.75
C ALA A 9 -0.58 -9.65 7.28
N ALA A 10 -0.37 -8.86 8.32
CA ALA A 10 0.87 -8.89 9.08
C ALA A 10 1.17 -10.34 9.55
N PRO A 11 2.44 -10.77 9.57
CA PRO A 11 3.67 -9.98 9.41
C PRO A 11 4.16 -9.83 7.96
N SER A 12 3.34 -10.15 6.96
CA SER A 12 3.73 -10.05 5.55
C SER A 12 3.94 -8.61 5.11
N ALA A 13 4.98 -8.38 4.30
CA ALA A 13 5.21 -7.11 3.60
C ALA A 13 4.57 -7.08 2.19
N ARG A 14 3.80 -8.10 1.83
CA ARG A 14 3.21 -8.20 0.50
C ARG A 14 2.00 -7.30 0.35
N PHE A 15 1.91 -6.66 -0.80
CA PHE A 15 0.78 -5.85 -1.22
C PHE A 15 0.71 -5.81 -2.74
N GLY A 16 -0.43 -5.40 -3.26
CA GLY A 16 -0.59 -5.06 -4.67
C GLY A 16 -1.28 -3.72 -4.78
N LEU A 17 -0.77 -2.88 -5.69
CA LEU A 17 -1.25 -1.52 -5.91
C LEU A 17 -1.29 -1.28 -7.42
N VAL A 18 -2.49 -0.96 -7.90
CA VAL A 18 -2.72 -0.57 -9.29
C VAL A 18 -3.48 0.74 -9.29
N ALA A 19 -3.05 1.67 -10.15
CA ALA A 19 -3.73 2.95 -10.35
C ALA A 19 -3.94 3.19 -11.85
N GLY A 20 -5.03 3.88 -12.20
CA GLY A 20 -5.24 4.38 -13.56
C GLY A 20 -5.77 3.36 -14.56
N GLN A 21 -6.35 2.24 -14.13
CA GLN A 21 -6.96 1.27 -15.03
C GLN A 21 -8.28 1.77 -15.62
N ALA A 22 -8.60 1.34 -16.83
CA ALA A 22 -9.87 1.69 -17.49
C ALA A 22 -11.02 0.83 -16.93
N ASP A 23 -10.75 -0.45 -16.68
CA ASP A 23 -11.73 -1.40 -16.16
C ASP A 23 -11.51 -1.66 -14.66
N ARG A 24 -12.61 -1.60 -13.90
CA ARG A 24 -12.61 -1.80 -12.45
C ARG A 24 -12.18 -3.22 -12.08
N ILE A 25 -12.74 -4.24 -12.72
CA ILE A 25 -12.47 -5.64 -12.40
C ILE A 25 -11.01 -6.00 -12.71
N ALA A 26 -10.46 -5.48 -13.80
CA ALA A 26 -9.06 -5.62 -14.16
C ALA A 26 -8.14 -4.97 -13.12
N ALA A 27 -8.52 -3.82 -12.56
CA ALA A 27 -7.77 -3.18 -11.46
C ALA A 27 -7.69 -4.11 -10.24
N HIS A 28 -8.83 -4.66 -9.81
CA HIS A 28 -8.90 -5.61 -8.69
C HIS A 28 -8.06 -6.86 -8.93
N ARG A 29 -8.30 -7.57 -10.03
CA ARG A 29 -7.57 -8.83 -10.34
C ARG A 29 -6.06 -8.62 -10.41
N ARG A 30 -5.61 -7.49 -10.98
CA ARG A 30 -4.19 -7.17 -11.08
C ARG A 30 -3.59 -6.81 -9.73
N ALA A 31 -4.27 -6.01 -8.90
CA ALA A 31 -3.78 -5.69 -7.55
C ALA A 31 -3.76 -6.94 -6.65
N GLU A 32 -4.81 -7.77 -6.70
CA GLU A 32 -4.90 -8.99 -5.93
C GLU A 32 -3.79 -9.99 -6.31
N SER A 33 -3.59 -10.25 -7.62
CA SER A 33 -2.53 -11.16 -8.09
C SER A 33 -1.13 -10.65 -7.76
N GLN A 34 -0.87 -9.33 -7.83
CA GLN A 34 0.39 -8.74 -7.38
C GLN A 34 0.63 -9.00 -5.88
N CYS A 35 -0.42 -8.85 -5.08
CA CYS A 35 -0.33 -9.08 -3.64
C CYS A 35 -0.05 -10.56 -3.33
N MET A 36 -0.81 -11.49 -3.91
CA MET A 36 -0.67 -12.93 -3.67
C MET A 36 0.71 -13.44 -4.10
N GLY A 37 1.22 -12.96 -5.23
CA GLY A 37 2.45 -13.44 -5.83
C GLY A 37 2.42 -14.92 -6.20
N THR A 38 3.60 -15.50 -6.36
CA THR A 38 3.81 -16.93 -6.64
C THR A 38 3.42 -17.82 -5.46
N ASP A 39 3.57 -17.30 -4.24
CA ASP A 39 3.42 -18.09 -3.01
C ASP A 39 1.97 -18.16 -2.52
N GLY A 40 1.03 -17.50 -3.23
CA GLY A 40 -0.40 -17.54 -2.93
C GLY A 40 -0.77 -16.89 -1.59
N THR A 41 -0.04 -15.86 -1.17
CA THR A 41 -0.29 -15.21 0.13
C THR A 41 -1.72 -14.68 0.21
N PRO A 42 -2.51 -14.98 1.26
CA PRO A 42 -3.87 -14.49 1.38
C PRO A 42 -3.86 -12.96 1.52
N CYS A 43 -4.47 -12.30 0.54
CA CYS A 43 -4.58 -10.86 0.47
C CYS A 43 -6.03 -10.44 0.56
N ARG A 44 -6.27 -9.25 1.12
CA ARG A 44 -7.60 -8.65 1.23
C ARG A 44 -7.62 -7.28 0.60
N LEU A 45 -8.77 -6.91 0.03
CA LEU A 45 -9.00 -5.56 -0.46
C LEU A 45 -8.87 -4.58 0.71
N ALA A 46 -7.97 -3.61 0.58
CA ALA A 46 -7.81 -2.54 1.55
C ALA A 46 -8.46 -1.24 1.07
N LEU A 47 -8.35 -0.95 -0.23
CA LEU A 47 -8.92 0.26 -0.82
C LEU A 47 -9.25 0.05 -2.29
N GLU A 48 -10.44 0.48 -2.68
CA GLU A 48 -10.81 0.78 -4.07
C GLU A 48 -10.88 2.31 -4.20
N PHE A 49 -10.30 2.88 -5.26
CA PHE A 49 -10.21 4.33 -5.43
C PHE A 49 -10.36 4.76 -6.89
N GLN A 50 -10.76 6.01 -7.11
CA GLN A 50 -10.86 6.63 -8.45
C GLN A 50 -9.95 7.85 -8.61
N GLU A 51 -9.36 8.27 -7.50
CA GLU A 51 -8.33 9.28 -7.38
C GLU A 51 -7.12 8.91 -8.24
N ARG A 52 -6.29 9.91 -8.52
CA ARG A 52 -5.15 9.73 -9.43
C ARG A 52 -4.10 8.80 -8.84
N CYS A 53 -3.83 8.89 -7.55
CA CYS A 53 -2.72 8.21 -6.90
C CYS A 53 -3.19 7.35 -5.74
N GLY A 54 -2.57 6.18 -5.56
CA GLY A 54 -2.70 5.34 -4.38
C GLY A 54 -1.34 5.15 -3.72
N SER A 55 -1.31 5.01 -2.40
CA SER A 55 -0.10 4.78 -1.62
C SER A 55 -0.32 3.71 -0.56
N VAL A 56 0.75 2.98 -0.24
CA VAL A 56 0.80 1.97 0.81
C VAL A 56 1.89 2.35 1.81
N ALA A 57 1.54 2.35 3.09
CA ALA A 57 2.49 2.51 4.18
C ALA A 57 2.52 1.26 5.04
N HIS A 58 3.71 0.89 5.53
CA HIS A 58 3.87 -0.14 6.54
C HIS A 58 4.18 0.52 7.89
N GLY A 59 3.49 0.06 8.94
CA GLY A 59 3.92 0.25 10.30
C GLY A 59 4.91 -0.84 10.65
N VAL A 60 6.18 -0.48 10.85
CA VAL A 60 7.22 -1.45 11.18
C VAL A 60 7.68 -1.29 12.63
N SER A 61 8.10 -2.40 13.23
CA SER A 61 8.81 -2.43 14.50
C SER A 61 10.24 -2.90 14.25
N GLY A 62 11.22 -2.11 14.68
CA GLY A 62 12.62 -2.49 14.58
C GLY A 62 12.94 -3.63 15.53
N ARG A 63 13.64 -4.65 15.05
CA ARG A 63 14.22 -5.71 15.90
C ARG A 63 15.63 -5.37 16.38
N SER A 64 16.18 -4.24 15.93
CA SER A 64 17.52 -3.75 16.22
C SER A 64 17.49 -2.24 16.51
N MET A 65 18.54 -1.71 17.14
CA MET A 65 18.69 -0.27 17.41
C MET A 65 18.76 0.59 16.13
N VAL A 66 19.05 -0.03 14.98
CA VAL A 66 19.07 0.62 13.66
C VAL A 66 18.12 -0.14 12.72
N VAL A 67 17.04 0.52 12.28
CA VAL A 67 16.17 -0.01 11.22
C VAL A 67 16.80 0.35 9.88
N THR A 68 17.10 -0.66 9.09
CA THR A 68 17.62 -0.49 7.72
C THR A 68 16.54 -0.86 6.70
N ASP A 69 16.80 -0.66 5.41
CA ASP A 69 15.88 -1.12 4.36
C ASP A 69 15.83 -2.64 4.20
N ASP A 70 16.72 -3.39 4.87
CA ASP A 70 16.71 -4.85 4.86
C ASP A 70 15.49 -5.41 5.62
N PRO A 71 14.59 -6.18 4.95
CA PRO A 71 13.41 -6.79 5.56
C PRO A 71 13.66 -7.72 6.73
N SER A 72 14.88 -8.22 6.92
CA SER A 72 15.26 -9.03 8.08
C SER A 72 15.41 -8.21 9.36
N THR A 73 15.54 -6.88 9.26
CA THR A 73 15.81 -5.97 10.39
C THR A 73 14.55 -5.40 11.04
N TYR A 74 13.38 -5.63 10.46
CA TYR A 74 12.11 -5.13 10.97
C TYR A 74 10.96 -6.14 10.80
N LEU A 75 9.94 -6.01 11.64
CA LEU A 75 8.66 -6.72 11.47
C LEU A 75 7.61 -5.76 10.93
N VAL A 76 6.84 -6.20 9.94
CA VAL A 76 5.62 -5.47 9.53
C VAL A 76 4.55 -5.74 10.58
N MET A 77 4.16 -4.72 11.32
CA MET A 77 3.09 -4.80 12.33
C MET A 77 1.71 -4.61 11.67
N LEU A 78 1.66 -3.79 10.62
CA LEU A 78 0.47 -3.56 9.81
C LEU A 78 0.84 -2.91 8.48
N ALA A 79 -0.10 -2.95 7.54
CA ALA A 79 -0.07 -2.15 6.33
C ALA A 79 -1.35 -1.30 6.25
N THR A 80 -1.22 -0.07 5.76
CA THR A 80 -2.32 0.86 5.47
C THR A 80 -2.26 1.30 4.02
N ALA A 81 -3.42 1.74 3.53
CA ALA A 81 -3.62 2.17 2.16
C ALA A 81 -4.38 3.49 2.14
N ALA A 82 -3.99 4.41 1.28
CA ALA A 82 -4.72 5.65 1.04
C ALA A 82 -4.62 6.05 -0.44
N SER A 83 -5.41 7.05 -0.83
CA SER A 83 -5.46 7.57 -2.19
C SER A 83 -5.60 9.07 -2.19
N GLY A 84 -5.12 9.73 -3.24
CA GLY A 84 -5.16 11.18 -3.35
C GLY A 84 -5.05 11.68 -4.78
N ARG A 85 -5.31 12.96 -4.99
CA ARG A 85 -5.17 13.64 -6.29
C ARG A 85 -3.71 13.78 -6.70
N SER A 86 -2.79 13.73 -5.74
CA SER A 86 -1.34 13.70 -5.93
C SER A 86 -0.68 12.56 -5.13
N ALA A 87 0.57 12.24 -5.49
CA ALA A 87 1.37 11.27 -4.75
C ALA A 87 1.55 11.70 -3.28
N GLU A 88 1.85 12.99 -3.06
CA GLU A 88 2.05 13.54 -1.73
C GLU A 88 0.79 13.48 -0.85
N GLU A 89 -0.40 13.71 -1.42
CA GLU A 89 -1.67 13.57 -0.70
C GLU A 89 -1.88 12.11 -0.28
N ALA A 90 -1.72 11.16 -1.21
CA ALA A 90 -1.86 9.74 -0.92
C ALA A 90 -0.86 9.23 0.13
N GLU A 91 0.39 9.68 0.07
CA GLU A 91 1.45 9.29 1.01
C GLU A 91 1.19 9.82 2.42
N ARG A 92 0.83 11.12 2.53
CA ARG A 92 0.51 11.74 3.82
C ARG A 92 -0.65 11.03 4.50
N GLU A 93 -1.70 10.71 3.74
CA GLU A 93 -2.86 9.99 4.28
C GLU A 93 -2.52 8.54 4.69
N ALA A 94 -1.74 7.81 3.88
CA ALA A 94 -1.36 6.43 4.21
C ALA A 94 -0.55 6.37 5.51
N VAL A 95 0.40 7.31 5.69
CA VAL A 95 1.19 7.43 6.92
C VAL A 95 0.34 7.90 8.09
N ALA A 96 -0.60 8.84 7.88
CA ALA A 96 -1.51 9.30 8.93
C ALA A 96 -2.39 8.14 9.45
N ASP A 97 -2.99 7.34 8.56
CA ASP A 97 -3.77 6.16 8.94
C ASP A 97 -2.91 5.14 9.70
N CYS A 98 -1.67 4.89 9.24
CA CYS A 98 -0.75 4.01 9.94
C CYS A 98 -0.48 4.47 11.38
N ARG A 99 -0.20 5.77 11.57
CA ARG A 99 0.07 6.36 12.90
C ARG A 99 -1.16 6.32 13.80
N LEU A 100 -2.35 6.48 13.23
CA LEU A 100 -3.62 6.39 13.97
C LEU A 100 -3.86 4.96 14.47
N ARG A 101 -3.62 3.96 13.63
CA ARG A 101 -3.82 2.54 13.98
C ARG A 101 -2.75 2.00 14.91
N HIS A 102 -1.53 2.53 14.87
CA HIS A 102 -0.42 2.01 15.65
C HIS A 102 0.60 3.08 16.01
N ARG A 103 0.31 3.81 17.10
CA ARG A 103 1.06 4.99 17.55
C ARG A 103 2.56 4.74 17.80
N ASN A 104 2.93 3.51 18.14
CA ASN A 104 4.31 3.13 18.47
C ASN A 104 5.07 2.51 17.30
N ALA A 105 4.46 2.35 16.12
CA ALA A 105 5.14 1.82 14.94
C ALA A 105 5.86 2.94 14.18
N GLN A 106 6.99 2.60 13.55
CA GLN A 106 7.61 3.47 12.56
C GLN A 106 6.83 3.30 11.24
N CYS A 107 6.00 4.29 10.93
CA CYS A 107 5.21 4.30 9.70
C CYS A 107 6.04 4.84 8.54
N ARG A 108 6.19 4.04 7.48
CA ARG A 108 6.93 4.41 6.27
C ARG A 108 6.14 4.07 5.02
N VAL A 109 6.19 4.96 4.03
CA VAL A 109 5.66 4.69 2.69
C VAL A 109 6.53 3.61 2.06
N VAL A 110 5.92 2.55 1.54
CA VAL A 110 6.63 1.49 0.82
C VAL A 110 6.42 1.57 -0.68
N ARG A 111 5.28 2.14 -1.12
CA ARG A 111 5.04 2.40 -2.54
C ARG A 111 3.93 3.40 -2.74
N THR A 112 4.12 4.21 -3.78
CA THR A 112 3.10 5.11 -4.32
C THR A 112 3.02 4.90 -5.82
N GLN A 113 1.81 4.93 -6.37
CA GLN A 113 1.59 4.80 -7.80
C GLN A 113 0.45 5.71 -8.25
N CYS A 114 0.69 6.44 -9.33
CA CYS A 114 -0.31 7.29 -9.96
C CYS A 114 -0.73 6.75 -11.32
N GLY A 115 -2.01 6.93 -11.64
CA GLY A 115 -2.52 6.81 -12.99
C GLY A 115 -2.02 7.95 -13.88
N PRO A 116 -2.18 7.80 -15.21
CA PRO A 116 -1.83 8.86 -16.14
C PRO A 116 -2.63 10.12 -15.86
N ALA A 117 -2.05 11.28 -16.19
CA ALA A 117 -2.78 12.53 -16.16
C ALA A 117 -4.03 12.43 -17.06
N ALA A 118 -5.12 13.06 -16.65
CA ALA A 118 -6.26 13.24 -17.56
C ALA A 118 -5.78 14.02 -18.79
N PRO A 119 -6.23 13.69 -20.01
CA PRO A 119 -6.04 14.58 -21.14
C PRO A 119 -6.73 15.91 -20.82
N GLY A 120 -5.98 17.01 -20.99
CA GLY A 120 -6.49 18.37 -20.83
C GLY A 120 -7.41 18.79 -21.96
#